data_AF-A0A417L7Q2-F1
#
_entry.id   AF-A0A417L7Q2-F1
#
_cell.length_a   1.000
_cell.length_b   1.000
_cell.length_c   1.000
_cell.angle_alpha   90.00
_cell.angle_beta   90.00
_cell.angle_gamma   90.00
#
_symmetry.space_group_name_H-M   'P 1'
#
loop_
_entity.id
_entity.type
_entity.pdbx_description
1 polymer ?
#
loop_
_entity_poly.entity_id
_entity_poly.type
_entity_poly.pdbx_seq_one_letter_code
_entity_poly.pdbx_strand_id
1 'polypeptide(L)'
;MKELDQKDMAENERQELQDRYIRFDWAIKRLLRQKANFGVLNGFLTVMLREEVNILEILESESNQESADDKFNRVDIKARNSKGEIIIVEIQNTREVHYLERILYG
;
A
#
# COMPACT_ATOMS: atom_id res chain seq x y z
N MET A 1 -26.90 -27.53 15.00
CA MET A 1 -27.75 -26.70 14.13
C MET A 1 -27.49 -25.20 14.32
N LYS A 2 -27.38 -24.68 15.55
CA LYS A 2 -27.06 -23.24 15.80
C LYS A 2 -25.68 -22.75 15.33
N GLU A 3 -24.64 -23.60 15.32
CA GLU A 3 -23.29 -23.17 14.90
C GLU A 3 -23.10 -23.06 13.37
N LEU A 4 -23.89 -23.80 12.58
CA LEU A 4 -23.80 -23.78 11.12
C LEU A 4 -24.33 -22.44 10.59
N ASP A 5 -25.46 -21.99 11.16
CA ASP A 5 -26.15 -20.74 10.86
C ASP A 5 -25.29 -19.50 11.18
N GLN A 6 -24.48 -19.57 12.25
CA GLN A 6 -23.56 -18.48 12.62
C GLN A 6 -22.34 -18.38 11.69
N LYS A 7 -21.84 -19.52 11.17
CA LYS A 7 -20.75 -19.53 10.19
C LYS A 7 -21.23 -18.98 8.85
N ASP A 8 -22.40 -19.40 8.40
CA ASP A 8 -22.99 -18.94 7.13
C ASP A 8 -23.28 -17.43 7.17
N MET A 9 -23.75 -16.91 8.32
CA MET A 9 -23.92 -15.47 8.55
C MET A 9 -22.59 -14.69 8.54
N ALA A 10 -21.55 -15.20 9.22
CA ALA A 10 -20.23 -14.58 9.26
C ALA A 10 -19.53 -14.62 7.89
N GLU A 11 -19.79 -15.66 7.09
CA GLU A 11 -19.26 -15.82 5.74
C GLU A 11 -19.95 -14.88 4.76
N ASN A 12 -21.27 -14.73 4.85
CA ASN A 12 -22.01 -13.70 4.09
C ASN A 12 -21.60 -12.28 4.49
N GLU A 13 -21.44 -11.98 5.79
CA GLU A 13 -20.89 -10.69 6.23
C GLU A 13 -19.48 -10.45 5.69
N ARG A 14 -18.60 -11.47 5.70
CA ARG A 14 -17.27 -11.38 5.10
C ARG A 14 -17.34 -11.08 3.60
N GLN A 15 -18.23 -11.74 2.88
CA GLN A 15 -18.42 -11.56 1.44
C GLN A 15 -18.92 -10.13 1.13
N GLU A 16 -19.94 -9.65 1.85
CA GLU A 16 -20.44 -8.27 1.73
C GLU A 16 -19.41 -7.20 2.13
N LEU A 17 -18.55 -7.51 3.11
CA LEU A 17 -17.46 -6.63 3.50
C LEU A 17 -16.36 -6.61 2.43
N GLN A 18 -16.06 -7.73 1.80
CA GLN A 18 -15.03 -7.83 0.77
C GLN A 18 -15.34 -6.93 -0.44
N ASP A 19 -16.60 -6.84 -0.87
CA ASP A 19 -17.03 -5.97 -1.97
C ASP A 19 -17.06 -4.48 -1.61
N ARG A 20 -17.00 -4.14 -0.31
CA ARG A 20 -16.96 -2.75 0.18
C ARG A 20 -15.54 -2.22 0.40
N TYR A 21 -14.53 -3.08 0.43
CA TYR A 21 -13.15 -2.67 0.68
C TYR A 21 -12.34 -2.56 -0.60
N ILE A 22 -11.73 -1.40 -0.80
CA ILE A 22 -10.66 -1.23 -1.78
C ILE A 22 -9.32 -1.64 -1.18
N ARG A 23 -8.53 -2.37 -1.96
CA ARG A 23 -7.14 -2.69 -1.60
C ARG A 23 -6.32 -1.41 -1.50
N PHE A 24 -5.50 -1.27 -0.44
CA PHE A 24 -4.75 -0.03 -0.18
C PHE A 24 -3.75 0.31 -1.28
N ASP A 25 -3.04 -0.69 -1.83
CA ASP A 25 -2.15 -0.52 -2.98
C ASP A 25 -2.90 -0.03 -4.24
N TRP A 26 -4.12 -0.54 -4.47
CA TRP A 26 -4.98 -0.03 -5.53
C TRP A 26 -5.41 1.41 -5.27
N ALA A 27 -5.78 1.74 -4.04
CA ALA A 27 -6.14 3.08 -3.62
C ALA A 27 -4.97 4.06 -3.82
N ILE A 28 -3.73 3.66 -3.50
CA ILE A 28 -2.55 4.51 -3.73
C ILE A 28 -2.33 4.77 -5.21
N LYS A 29 -2.32 3.72 -6.04
CA LYS A 29 -2.06 3.84 -7.49
C LYS A 29 -3.15 4.62 -8.23
N ARG A 30 -4.41 4.55 -7.79
CA ARG A 30 -5.56 5.12 -8.51
C ARG A 30 -6.15 6.36 -7.85
N LEU A 31 -6.43 6.31 -6.55
CA LEU A 31 -7.11 7.39 -5.83
C LEU A 31 -6.13 8.40 -5.26
N LEU A 32 -5.06 7.94 -4.60
CA LEU A 32 -4.14 8.81 -3.85
C LEU A 32 -2.96 9.32 -4.69
N ARG A 33 -2.90 8.95 -5.98
CA ARG A 33 -1.89 9.44 -6.94
C ARG A 33 -1.97 10.95 -7.15
N GLN A 34 -3.17 11.52 -7.08
CA GLN A 34 -3.35 12.94 -7.30
C GLN A 34 -2.71 13.72 -6.14
N LYS A 35 -1.95 14.77 -6.47
CA LYS A 35 -1.27 15.62 -5.48
C LYS A 35 -2.23 16.21 -4.43
N ALA A 36 -3.48 16.47 -4.83
CA ALA A 36 -4.55 16.91 -3.91
C ALA A 36 -4.83 15.91 -2.77
N ASN A 37 -4.56 14.62 -3.00
CA ASN A 37 -4.82 13.54 -2.04
C ASN A 37 -3.56 13.15 -1.23
N PHE A 38 -2.43 13.85 -1.41
CA PHE A 38 -1.20 13.56 -0.67
C PHE A 38 -1.35 13.78 0.84
N GLY A 39 -2.31 14.61 1.28
CA GLY A 39 -2.58 14.78 2.71
C GLY A 39 -2.93 13.45 3.42
N VAL A 40 -3.67 12.56 2.74
CA VAL A 40 -4.01 11.24 3.29
C VAL A 40 -2.77 10.38 3.45
N LEU A 41 -1.87 10.38 2.45
CA LEU A 41 -0.64 9.60 2.49
C LEU A 41 0.39 10.17 3.47
N ASN A 42 0.52 11.50 3.56
CA ASN A 42 1.36 12.16 4.57
C ASN A 42 0.92 11.76 5.97
N GLY A 43 -0.38 11.83 6.26
CA GLY A 43 -0.93 11.41 7.55
C GLY A 43 -0.66 9.94 7.85
N PHE A 44 -0.89 9.06 6.87
CA PHE A 44 -0.59 7.63 6.99
C PHE A 44 0.89 7.37 7.31
N LEU A 45 1.81 7.92 6.52
CA LEU A 45 3.25 7.74 6.72
C LEU A 45 3.73 8.35 8.05
N THR A 46 3.17 9.50 8.42
CA THR A 46 3.50 10.17 9.68
C THR A 46 3.17 9.30 10.89
N VAL A 47 2.00 8.67 10.88
CA VAL A 47 1.58 7.75 11.94
C VAL A 47 2.44 6.48 11.95
N MET A 48 2.70 5.90 10.77
CA MET A 48 3.48 4.66 10.65
C MET A 48 4.94 4.82 11.08
N LEU A 49 5.59 5.90 10.68
CA LEU A 49 6.99 6.17 10.97
C LEU A 49 7.19 6.93 12.30
N ARG A 50 6.10 7.37 12.94
CA ARG A 50 6.11 8.18 14.19
C ARG A 50 6.96 9.44 14.07
N GLU A 51 7.02 10.02 12.88
CA GLU A 51 7.70 11.28 12.58
C GLU A 51 6.95 12.02 11.49
N GLU A 52 7.09 13.34 11.40
CA GLU A 52 6.45 14.11 10.33
C GLU A 52 7.06 13.74 8.97
N VAL A 53 6.20 13.42 8.00
CA VAL A 53 6.59 13.06 6.63
C VAL A 53 5.81 13.88 5.62
N ASN A 54 6.56 14.51 4.71
CA ASN A 54 6.03 15.32 3.63
C ASN A 54 6.39 14.70 2.28
N ILE A 55 5.39 14.13 1.59
CA ILE A 55 5.56 13.54 0.26
C ILE A 55 5.89 14.63 -0.76
N LEU A 56 6.95 14.38 -1.53
CA LEU A 56 7.43 15.26 -2.60
C LEU A 56 6.89 14.79 -3.96
N GLU A 57 7.01 13.49 -4.23
CA GLU A 57 6.60 12.87 -5.48
C GLU A 57 6.31 11.38 -5.28
N ILE A 58 5.39 10.85 -6.09
CA ILE A 58 5.19 9.41 -6.24
C ILE A 58 6.02 9.00 -7.46
N LEU A 59 6.99 8.14 -7.24
CA LEU A 59 7.89 7.59 -8.25
C LEU A 59 7.21 6.34 -8.84
N GLU A 60 6.95 6.34 -10.14
CA GLU A 60 6.35 5.17 -10.79
C GLU A 60 7.43 4.12 -11.10
N SER A 61 7.36 2.98 -10.41
CA SER A 61 8.00 1.75 -10.85
C SER A 61 7.05 1.01 -11.80
N GLU A 62 7.37 1.08 -13.10
CA GLU A 62 6.92 0.20 -14.17
C GLU A 62 5.54 0.46 -14.80
N SER A 63 5.58 1.27 -15.87
CA SER A 63 4.51 1.38 -16.88
C SER A 63 4.64 0.32 -18.01
N ASN A 64 5.62 -0.59 -17.98
CA ASN A 64 6.08 -1.25 -19.21
C ASN A 64 6.57 -2.70 -19.08
N GLN A 65 5.84 -3.59 -18.39
CA GLN A 65 6.11 -5.04 -18.46
C GLN A 65 4.90 -5.79 -19.02
N GLU A 66 5.15 -6.54 -20.09
CA GLU A 66 4.15 -7.21 -20.96
C GLU A 66 3.57 -8.51 -20.38
N SER A 67 3.87 -8.86 -19.12
CA SER A 67 3.34 -10.08 -18.49
C SER A 67 2.32 -9.75 -17.40
N ALA A 68 1.16 -10.40 -17.48
CA ALA A 68 0.04 -10.17 -16.55
C ALA A 68 0.33 -10.67 -15.12
N ASP A 69 1.33 -11.52 -14.96
CA ASP A 69 1.63 -12.25 -13.73
C ASP A 69 2.69 -11.56 -12.83
N ASP A 70 3.46 -10.62 -13.37
CA ASP A 70 4.50 -9.84 -12.66
C ASP A 70 4.00 -8.46 -12.17
N LYS A 71 2.69 -8.27 -12.06
CA LYS A 71 2.08 -7.05 -11.48
C LYS A 71 2.33 -6.97 -9.98
N PHE A 72 3.58 -6.74 -9.59
CA PHE A 72 3.90 -6.28 -8.26
C PHE A 72 3.25 -4.91 -8.08
N ASN A 73 2.25 -4.85 -7.20
CA ASN A 73 1.61 -3.59 -6.85
C ASN A 73 2.52 -2.78 -5.93
N ARG A 74 3.67 -2.37 -6.46
CA ARG A 74 4.65 -1.52 -5.81
C ARG A 74 4.36 -0.06 -6.10
N VAL A 75 4.49 0.78 -5.08
CA VAL A 75 4.49 2.24 -5.21
C VAL A 75 5.68 2.77 -4.46
N ASP A 76 6.55 3.49 -5.16
CA ASP A 76 7.68 4.18 -4.57
C ASP A 76 7.31 5.63 -4.30
N ILE A 77 7.57 6.10 -3.09
CA ILE A 77 7.21 7.44 -2.64
C ILE A 77 8.48 8.13 -2.18
N LYS A 78 8.78 9.28 -2.78
CA LYS A 78 9.85 10.14 -2.28
C LYS A 78 9.25 11.17 -1.34
N ALA A 79 9.78 11.23 -0.13
CA ALA A 79 9.31 12.14 0.89
C ALA A 79 10.49 12.81 1.61
N ARG A 80 10.17 13.86 2.36
CA ARG A 80 11.08 14.51 3.29
C ARG A 80 10.61 14.24 4.72
N ASN A 81 11.51 13.80 5.58
CA ASN A 81 11.20 13.56 6.99
C ASN A 81 11.37 14.83 7.85
N SER A 82 11.08 14.70 9.15
CA SER A 82 11.18 15.76 10.15
C SER A 82 12.60 16.35 10.31
N LYS A 83 13.65 15.60 9.93
CA LYS A 83 15.05 16.03 9.96
C LYS A 83 15.48 16.75 8.68
N GLY A 84 14.59 16.85 7.71
CA GLY A 84 14.89 17.42 6.40
C GLY A 84 15.58 16.45 5.43
N GLU A 85 15.71 15.17 5.78
CA GLU A 85 16.33 14.13 4.96
C GLU A 85 15.35 13.67 3.88
N ILE A 86 15.86 13.29 2.71
CA ILE A 86 15.06 12.66 1.66
C ILE A 86 15.00 11.15 1.92
N ILE A 87 13.79 10.62 2.03
CA ILE A 87 13.53 9.19 2.22
C ILE A 87 12.76 8.63 1.02
N ILE A 88 12.99 7.35 0.73
CA ILE A 88 12.19 6.57 -0.22
C ILE A 88 11.38 5.56 0.58
N VAL A 89 10.07 5.58 0.39
CA VAL A 89 9.14 4.63 1.00
C VAL A 89 8.55 3.75 -0.10
N GLU A 90 8.84 2.46 -0.02
CA GLU A 90 8.33 1.44 -0.95
C GLU A 90 7.13 0.73 -0.30
N ILE A 91 5.96 0.81 -0.93
CA ILE A 91 4.74 0.13 -0.47
C ILE A 91 4.49 -1.09 -1.35
N GLN A 92 4.45 -2.27 -0.74
CA GLN A 92 4.16 -3.55 -1.41
C GLN A 92 3.06 -4.30 -0.64
N ASN A 93 2.12 -4.93 -1.36
CA ASN A 93 1.03 -5.72 -0.76
C ASN A 93 1.24 -7.25 -0.89
N THR A 94 2.36 -7.71 -1.45
CA THR A 94 2.72 -9.12 -1.55
C THR A 94 3.88 -9.45 -0.62
N ARG A 95 3.85 -10.63 0.02
CA ARG A 95 5.02 -11.17 0.74
C ARG A 95 6.08 -11.55 -0.30
N GLU A 96 7.10 -10.72 -0.48
CA GLU A 96 8.32 -11.15 -1.16
C GLU A 96 9.01 -12.21 -0.29
N VAL A 97 9.21 -13.41 -0.83
CA VAL A 97 9.98 -14.50 -0.17
C VAL A 97 11.43 -14.04 0.10
N HIS A 98 11.90 -13.02 -0.62
CA HIS A 98 13.28 -12.51 -0.61
C HIS A 98 13.44 -11.10 0.00
N TYR A 99 12.45 -10.62 0.78
CA TYR A 99 12.50 -9.29 1.41
C TYR A 99 13.81 -9.03 2.17
N LEU A 100 14.31 -10.03 2.90
CA LEU A 100 15.56 -9.92 3.68
C LEU A 100 16.81 -9.83 2.80
N GLU A 101 16.84 -10.57 1.69
CA GLU A 101 17.99 -10.61 0.77
C GLU A 101 18.15 -9.28 0.02
N ARG A 102 17.04 -8.60 -0.33
CA ARG A 102 17.09 -7.25 -0.94
C ARG A 102 17.62 -6.17 0.00
N ILE A 103 17.37 -6.26 1.31
CA ILE A 103 17.95 -5.33 2.29
C ILE A 103 19.47 -5.51 2.39
N LEU A 104 19.93 -6.76 2.29
CA LEU A 104 21.35 -7.12 2.49
C LEU A 104 22.21 -6.94 1.24
N TYR A 105 21.63 -7.12 0.06
CA TYR A 105 22.36 -7.16 -1.22
C TYR A 105 21.84 -6.20 -2.28
N GLY A 106 20.96 -5.26 -1.90
CA GLY A 106 20.35 -4.27 -2.79
C GLY A 106 21.36 -3.49 -3.64
#